data_AF-A0A931QS13-F1
#
_entry.id   AF-A0A931QS13-F1
#
_cell.length_a   1.000
_cell.length_b   1.000
_cell.length_c   1.000
_cell.angle_alpha   90.00
_cell.angle_beta   90.00
_cell.angle_gamma   90.00
#
_symmetry.space_group_name_H-M   'P 1'
#
loop_
_entity.id
_entity.type
_entity.pdbx_description
1 polymer ?
#
loop_
_entity_poly.entity_id
_entity_poly.type
_entity_poly.pdbx_seq_one_letter_code
_entity_poly.pdbx_strand_id
1 'polypeptide(L)'
;MKIFFNALKDSKNKIVRIGYYGDSLIHGDVITEYLREKFQSTFSGKGAGFLSIVSSDIKMKATTKHTFSDDWNSVSIVTRNPDRMPFGINGSVAVPKTGSWVKYESTNYLESTSSFEKAKLYYSHADNSSVIEYKINGRAPVKVNLHTGENVQELLIDARGNVASIEIKFISGKAPYFYCASLESGSGVYVDNFAMPGNSGASLLEIPKNVINDFNKYADFNLIVFNYGANVSSPNKGIYTLYENKMISLIEEFKKLFPRASFLLVSVGDKTMKKGAQFITNPEVPMLLETQKKITEKTKIAFWNLWEAMGGNNSMKDWVGSAPPMALKDYAHFTPVGGSRVAELLFEAIMNSYRAAN
;
A
#
# COMPACT_ATOMS: atom_id res chain seq x y z
N MET A 1 -3.48 17.31 -7.45
CA MET A 1 -3.89 17.40 -6.02
C MET A 1 -5.30 17.96 -5.80
N LYS A 2 -5.86 18.78 -6.69
CA LYS A 2 -7.20 19.39 -6.52
C LYS A 2 -8.30 18.38 -6.15
N ILE A 3 -8.35 17.22 -6.80
CA ILE A 3 -9.39 16.21 -6.53
C ILE A 3 -9.27 15.67 -5.10
N PHE A 4 -8.05 15.33 -4.66
CA PHE A 4 -7.81 14.87 -3.31
C PHE A 4 -8.16 15.92 -2.26
N PHE A 5 -7.74 17.18 -2.48
CA PHE A 5 -8.05 18.28 -1.58
C PHE A 5 -9.55 18.55 -1.48
N ASN A 6 -10.29 18.45 -2.58
CA ASN A 6 -11.75 18.54 -2.51
C ASN A 6 -12.36 17.36 -1.74
N ALA A 7 -11.85 16.15 -1.90
CA ALA A 7 -12.32 14.98 -1.15
C ALA A 7 -12.09 15.14 0.36
N LEU A 8 -10.95 15.71 0.79
CA LEU A 8 -10.67 15.96 2.20
C LEU A 8 -11.68 16.89 2.89
N LYS A 9 -12.32 17.82 2.16
CA LYS A 9 -13.38 18.68 2.72
C LYS A 9 -14.61 17.89 3.17
N ASP A 10 -14.89 16.79 2.49
CA ASP A 10 -16.05 15.94 2.72
C ASP A 10 -15.73 14.73 3.62
N SER A 11 -14.51 14.61 4.16
CA SER A 11 -14.05 13.41 4.87
C SER A 11 -14.89 13.07 6.10
N LYS A 12 -15.58 14.06 6.70
CA LYS A 12 -16.51 13.81 7.83
C LYS A 12 -17.66 12.90 7.45
N ASN A 13 -18.10 12.91 6.19
CA ASN A 13 -19.29 12.18 5.72
C ASN A 13 -18.96 11.09 4.69
N LYS A 14 -17.75 11.10 4.14
CA LYS A 14 -17.31 10.18 3.09
C LYS A 14 -15.98 9.53 3.45
N ILE A 15 -15.74 8.37 2.86
CA ILE A 15 -14.41 7.78 2.86
C ILE A 15 -13.55 8.52 1.84
N VAL A 16 -12.37 8.95 2.27
CA VAL A 16 -11.31 9.47 1.41
C VAL A 16 -10.16 8.48 1.45
N ARG A 17 -9.79 7.90 0.31
CA ARG A 17 -8.82 6.80 0.27
C ARG A 17 -7.53 7.17 -0.45
N ILE A 18 -6.41 6.84 0.17
CA ILE A 18 -5.06 6.98 -0.37
C ILE A 18 -4.51 5.58 -0.66
N GLY A 19 -4.27 5.27 -1.93
CA GLY A 19 -3.52 4.06 -2.33
C GLY A 19 -2.03 4.38 -2.40
N TYR A 20 -1.23 3.84 -1.48
CA TYR A 20 0.21 4.09 -1.40
C TYR A 20 0.98 2.90 -1.95
N TYR A 21 1.47 3.04 -3.18
CA TYR A 21 2.25 2.02 -3.88
C TYR A 21 3.74 2.30 -3.76
N GLY A 22 4.53 1.30 -3.42
CA GLY A 22 5.97 1.49 -3.31
C GLY A 22 6.76 0.19 -3.22
N ASP A 23 8.08 0.34 -3.12
CA ASP A 23 9.01 -0.76 -3.04
C ASP A 23 9.32 -1.17 -1.58
N SER A 24 10.56 -1.56 -1.29
CA SER A 24 10.96 -1.99 0.04
C SER A 24 10.95 -0.85 1.06
N LEU A 25 10.95 0.42 0.64
CA LEU A 25 10.92 1.57 1.55
C LEU A 25 9.64 1.67 2.40
N ILE A 26 8.52 1.09 1.93
CA ILE A 26 7.25 1.03 2.66
C ILE A 26 6.90 -0.38 3.15
N HIS A 27 7.85 -1.32 3.04
CA HIS A 27 7.64 -2.70 3.46
C HIS A 27 7.42 -2.78 4.97
N GLY A 28 6.46 -3.61 5.39
CA GLY A 28 6.09 -3.70 6.81
C GLY A 28 5.35 -2.45 7.32
N ASP A 29 4.77 -1.64 6.44
CA ASP A 29 3.97 -0.45 6.79
C ASP A 29 4.81 0.69 7.43
N VAL A 30 6.15 0.63 7.34
CA VAL A 30 7.08 1.45 8.13
C VAL A 30 6.90 2.98 7.99
N ILE A 31 6.43 3.46 6.83
CA ILE A 31 6.06 4.88 6.63
C ILE A 31 4.55 5.04 6.72
N THR A 32 3.83 4.15 6.06
CA THR A 32 2.38 4.23 5.82
C THR A 32 1.56 4.07 7.08
N GLU A 33 2.05 3.38 8.12
CA GLU A 33 1.39 3.27 9.43
C GLU A 33 1.26 4.63 10.13
N TYR A 34 2.33 5.42 10.16
CA TYR A 34 2.32 6.74 10.77
C TYR A 34 1.61 7.77 9.91
N LEU A 35 1.69 7.63 8.58
CA LEU A 35 0.95 8.49 7.67
C LEU A 35 -0.56 8.26 7.84
N ARG A 36 -0.97 7.00 7.97
CA ARG A 36 -2.35 6.59 8.27
C ARG A 36 -2.82 7.21 9.58
N GLU A 37 -2.06 7.04 10.65
CA GLU A 37 -2.37 7.62 11.97
C GLU A 37 -2.56 9.13 11.89
N LYS A 38 -1.64 9.87 11.25
CA LYS A 38 -1.75 11.33 11.12
C LYS A 38 -3.01 11.76 10.36
N PHE A 39 -3.32 11.10 9.24
CA PHE A 39 -4.54 11.40 8.48
C PHE A 39 -5.82 11.02 9.24
N GLN A 40 -5.86 9.84 9.86
CA GLN A 40 -7.02 9.35 10.61
C GLN A 40 -7.28 10.20 11.86
N SER A 41 -6.23 10.59 12.59
CA SER A 41 -6.34 11.51 13.73
C SER A 41 -6.80 12.92 13.32
N THR A 42 -6.49 13.36 12.09
CA THR A 42 -6.89 14.69 11.59
C THR A 42 -8.29 14.70 10.97
N PHE A 43 -8.65 13.66 10.23
CA PHE A 43 -9.85 13.62 9.37
C PHE A 43 -10.85 12.53 9.74
N SER A 44 -10.67 11.87 10.90
CA SER A 44 -11.38 10.67 11.31
C SER A 44 -11.08 9.46 10.41
N GLY A 45 -11.71 8.33 10.74
CA GLY A 45 -11.44 7.02 10.15
C GLY A 45 -10.65 6.15 11.13
N LYS A 46 -11.00 4.87 11.21
CA LYS A 46 -10.22 3.88 11.97
C LYS A 46 -10.11 2.58 11.18
N GLY A 47 -9.09 1.81 11.51
CA GLY A 47 -8.77 0.53 10.88
C GLY A 47 -7.57 0.62 9.94
N ALA A 48 -6.97 -0.54 9.69
CA ALA A 48 -5.74 -0.67 8.93
C ALA A 48 -5.92 -0.50 7.41
N GLY A 49 -7.16 -0.49 6.91
CA GLY A 49 -7.44 -0.49 5.48
C GLY A 49 -7.09 -1.84 4.84
N PHE A 50 -6.65 -1.82 3.59
CA PHE A 50 -6.38 -3.03 2.80
C PHE A 50 -5.19 -3.85 3.34
N LEU A 51 -5.41 -5.16 3.48
CA LEU A 51 -4.46 -6.17 3.93
C LEU A 51 -4.51 -7.37 2.98
N SER A 52 -3.36 -7.87 2.55
CA SER A 52 -3.28 -9.07 1.71
C SER A 52 -3.76 -10.34 2.44
N ILE A 53 -4.16 -11.36 1.69
CA ILE A 53 -4.53 -12.68 2.26
C ILE A 53 -3.29 -13.39 2.79
N VAL A 54 -2.27 -13.51 1.94
CA VAL A 54 -0.94 -14.02 2.27
C VAL A 54 0.04 -12.85 2.18
N SER A 55 0.91 -12.72 3.18
CA SER A 55 1.93 -11.67 3.18
C SER A 55 3.25 -12.16 3.77
N SER A 56 4.37 -11.67 3.22
CA SER A 56 5.73 -11.94 3.72
C SER A 56 6.18 -10.96 4.79
N ASP A 57 5.48 -9.84 4.96
CA ASP A 57 5.87 -8.74 5.85
C ASP A 57 5.24 -8.79 7.25
N ILE A 58 4.53 -9.88 7.57
CA ILE A 58 3.74 -10.02 8.81
C ILE A 58 4.57 -9.82 10.10
N LYS A 59 5.87 -10.12 10.06
CA LYS A 59 6.77 -9.96 11.22
C LYS A 59 7.19 -8.51 11.46
N MET A 60 7.05 -7.64 10.46
CA MET A 60 7.44 -6.24 10.53
C MET A 60 6.28 -5.33 10.92
N LYS A 61 5.04 -5.73 10.64
CA LYS A 61 3.84 -4.92 10.92
C LYS A 61 3.58 -4.80 12.41
N ALA A 62 3.49 -3.57 12.89
CA ALA A 62 3.15 -3.28 14.28
C ALA A 62 1.64 -2.99 14.47
N THR A 63 0.97 -2.41 13.47
CA THR A 63 -0.46 -2.02 13.50
C THR A 63 -1.45 -3.18 13.44
N THR A 64 -1.03 -4.33 12.89
CA THR A 64 -1.88 -5.52 12.76
C THR A 64 -1.08 -6.79 13.00
N LYS A 65 -1.64 -7.76 13.73
CA LYS A 65 -1.17 -9.15 13.65
C LYS A 65 -1.91 -9.85 12.52
N HIS A 66 -1.16 -10.57 11.70
CA HIS A 66 -1.68 -11.28 10.53
C HIS A 66 -1.12 -12.69 10.52
N THR A 67 -2.02 -13.67 10.54
CA THR A 67 -1.69 -15.09 10.46
C THR A 67 -2.60 -15.78 9.44
N PHE A 68 -2.13 -16.86 8.86
CA PHE A 68 -2.87 -17.64 7.86
C PHE A 68 -2.31 -19.06 7.81
N SER A 69 -3.06 -19.99 7.23
CA SER A 69 -2.61 -21.36 7.00
C SER A 69 -1.57 -21.45 5.87
N ASP A 70 -0.76 -22.49 5.86
CA ASP A 70 0.34 -22.66 4.88
C ASP A 70 -0.12 -23.25 3.52
N ASP A 71 -1.43 -23.45 3.32
CA ASP A 71 -1.99 -24.21 2.21
C ASP A 71 -2.59 -23.34 1.08
N TRP A 72 -2.52 -22.01 1.21
CA TRP A 72 -2.87 -21.06 0.16
C TRP A 72 -1.95 -21.19 -1.05
N ASN A 73 -2.51 -21.35 -2.25
CA ASN A 73 -1.75 -21.14 -3.47
C ASN A 73 -1.74 -19.64 -3.79
N SER A 74 -0.63 -18.96 -3.49
CA SER A 74 -0.53 -17.51 -3.64
C SER A 74 0.62 -17.09 -4.53
N VAL A 75 0.37 -16.05 -5.32
CA VAL A 75 1.35 -15.39 -6.17
C VAL A 75 1.19 -13.88 -6.08
N SER A 76 2.28 -13.16 -6.32
CA SER A 76 2.31 -11.70 -6.39
C SER A 76 3.13 -11.25 -7.59
N ILE A 77 3.08 -9.95 -7.86
CA ILE A 77 3.88 -9.27 -8.90
C ILE A 77 5.39 -9.49 -8.72
N VAL A 78 5.85 -9.81 -7.51
CA VAL A 78 7.28 -10.05 -7.23
C VAL A 78 7.64 -11.54 -7.25
N THR A 79 6.69 -12.43 -7.54
CA THR A 79 6.90 -13.87 -7.66
C THR A 79 6.53 -14.35 -9.07
N ARG A 80 6.88 -15.60 -9.41
CA ARG A 80 6.44 -16.20 -10.67
C ARG A 80 4.94 -16.50 -10.64
N ASN A 81 4.26 -16.27 -11.76
CA ASN A 81 2.83 -16.55 -11.93
C ASN A 81 2.60 -17.39 -13.21
N PRO A 82 3.02 -18.67 -13.21
CA PRO A 82 2.94 -19.52 -14.41
C PRO A 82 1.48 -19.77 -14.86
N ASP A 83 0.56 -19.85 -13.91
CA ASP A 83 -0.86 -20.10 -14.14
C ASP A 83 -1.63 -18.84 -14.56
N ARG A 84 -0.94 -17.69 -14.69
CA ARG A 84 -1.50 -16.40 -15.10
C ARG A 84 -2.71 -15.99 -14.25
N MET A 85 -2.63 -16.24 -12.95
CA MET A 85 -3.68 -15.84 -12.00
C MET A 85 -3.86 -14.32 -12.01
N PRO A 86 -5.09 -13.81 -11.97
CA PRO A 86 -5.33 -12.38 -12.04
C PRO A 86 -4.86 -11.70 -10.74
N PHE A 87 -3.90 -10.79 -10.81
CA PHE A 87 -3.49 -10.02 -9.63
C PHE A 87 -4.57 -9.04 -9.20
N GLY A 88 -4.75 -8.87 -7.88
CA GLY A 88 -5.58 -7.82 -7.30
C GLY A 88 -4.90 -6.46 -7.29
N ILE A 89 -5.61 -5.44 -6.77
CA ILE A 89 -5.09 -4.07 -6.67
C ILE A 89 -3.85 -3.93 -5.77
N ASN A 90 -3.64 -4.90 -4.87
CA ASN A 90 -2.44 -5.05 -4.03
C ASN A 90 -1.31 -5.82 -4.71
N GLY A 91 -1.46 -6.17 -6.00
CA GLY A 91 -0.47 -6.93 -6.76
C GLY A 91 -0.30 -8.38 -6.31
N SER A 92 -1.32 -8.96 -5.66
CA SER A 92 -1.30 -10.37 -5.25
C SER A 92 -2.65 -11.04 -5.45
N VAL A 93 -2.63 -12.36 -5.43
CA VAL A 93 -3.83 -13.21 -5.46
C VAL A 93 -3.53 -14.51 -4.71
N ALA A 94 -4.53 -15.01 -4.00
CA ALA A 94 -4.46 -16.26 -3.25
C ALA A 94 -5.68 -17.14 -3.57
N VAL A 95 -5.43 -18.41 -3.87
CA VAL A 95 -6.44 -19.44 -4.12
C VAL A 95 -6.46 -20.40 -2.93
N PRO A 96 -7.63 -20.62 -2.31
CA PRO A 96 -7.73 -21.48 -1.13
C PRO A 96 -7.74 -22.97 -1.51
N LYS A 97 -7.40 -23.80 -0.53
CA LYS A 97 -7.90 -25.16 -0.41
C LYS A 97 -9.01 -25.20 0.63
N THR A 98 -9.82 -26.26 0.64
CA THR A 98 -10.77 -26.49 1.72
C THR A 98 -10.04 -26.52 3.06
N GLY A 99 -10.39 -25.59 3.95
CA GLY A 99 -9.73 -25.43 5.24
C GLY A 99 -8.77 -24.25 5.32
N SER A 100 -8.36 -23.66 4.19
CA SER A 100 -7.47 -22.48 4.19
C SER A 100 -8.11 -21.33 4.95
N TRP A 101 -7.35 -20.67 5.80
CA TRP A 101 -7.83 -19.58 6.64
C TRP A 101 -6.82 -18.43 6.71
N VAL A 102 -7.34 -17.24 7.03
CA VAL A 102 -6.59 -16.03 7.33
C VAL A 102 -7.22 -15.32 8.53
N LYS A 103 -6.40 -14.81 9.43
CA LYS A 103 -6.81 -14.06 10.60
C LYS A 103 -6.07 -12.72 10.66
N TYR A 104 -6.85 -11.67 10.90
CA TYR A 104 -6.36 -10.33 11.13
C TYR A 104 -6.74 -9.89 12.53
N GLU A 105 -5.80 -9.29 13.25
CA GLU A 105 -6.02 -8.76 14.59
C GLU A 105 -5.47 -7.33 14.68
N SER A 106 -6.25 -6.43 15.26
CA SER A 106 -5.78 -5.10 15.63
C SER A 106 -4.74 -5.18 16.73
N THR A 107 -3.93 -4.13 16.85
CA THR A 107 -3.02 -3.94 17.97
C THR A 107 -3.24 -2.56 18.56
N ASN A 108 -2.87 -2.38 19.82
CA ASN A 108 -2.88 -1.06 20.46
C ASN A 108 -1.59 -0.26 20.19
N TYR A 109 -0.89 -0.57 19.09
CA TYR A 109 0.34 0.12 18.73
C TYR A 109 0.08 1.58 18.34
N LEU A 110 -0.97 1.80 17.54
CA LEU A 110 -1.48 3.11 17.14
C LEU A 110 -2.99 3.14 17.37
N GLU A 111 -3.51 4.27 17.82
CA GLU A 111 -4.94 4.42 18.19
C GLU A 111 -5.83 4.22 16.97
N SER A 112 -5.41 4.69 15.80
CA SER A 112 -6.19 4.61 14.57
C SER A 112 -6.39 3.17 14.08
N THR A 113 -5.55 2.22 14.51
CA THR A 113 -5.65 0.80 14.16
C THR A 113 -5.99 -0.11 15.34
N SER A 114 -6.39 0.44 16.49
CA SER A 114 -6.70 -0.31 17.72
C SER A 114 -7.93 -1.22 17.61
N SER A 115 -8.84 -0.90 16.70
CA SER A 115 -10.06 -1.66 16.41
C SER A 115 -10.60 -1.33 15.03
N PHE A 116 -11.56 -2.13 14.58
CA PHE A 116 -12.35 -1.87 13.39
C PHE A 116 -13.82 -2.26 13.61
N GLU A 117 -14.76 -1.77 12.80
CA GLU A 117 -16.18 -2.16 12.87
C GLU A 117 -16.58 -3.07 11.71
N LYS A 118 -15.92 -2.90 10.57
CA LYS A 118 -16.24 -3.56 9.31
C LYS A 118 -15.01 -4.26 8.75
N ALA A 119 -15.21 -5.48 8.26
CA ALA A 119 -14.26 -6.17 7.43
C ALA A 119 -14.86 -6.37 6.03
N LYS A 120 -14.12 -6.01 5.00
CA LYS A 120 -14.51 -6.21 3.59
C LYS A 120 -13.59 -7.22 2.96
N LEU A 121 -14.12 -8.30 2.42
CA LEU A 121 -13.34 -9.34 1.73
C LEU A 121 -13.53 -9.21 0.22
N TYR A 122 -12.42 -9.09 -0.52
CA TYR A 122 -12.44 -8.93 -1.97
C TYR A 122 -11.97 -10.20 -2.67
N TYR A 123 -12.79 -10.67 -3.61
CA TYR A 123 -12.56 -11.92 -4.32
C TYR A 123 -13.23 -11.91 -5.70
N SER A 124 -12.95 -12.92 -6.52
CA SER A 124 -13.66 -13.17 -7.79
C SER A 124 -13.75 -14.66 -8.09
N HIS A 125 -14.51 -15.01 -9.13
CA HIS A 125 -14.68 -16.37 -9.65
C HIS A 125 -15.30 -17.37 -8.67
N ALA A 126 -15.98 -16.88 -7.62
CA ALA A 126 -16.84 -17.69 -6.77
C ALA A 126 -18.08 -18.15 -7.53
N ASP A 127 -18.68 -19.26 -7.08
CA ASP A 127 -20.00 -19.71 -7.51
C ASP A 127 -20.91 -20.01 -6.31
N ASN A 128 -22.10 -20.54 -6.59
CA ASN A 128 -23.12 -20.82 -5.57
C ASN A 128 -22.70 -21.92 -4.57
N SER A 129 -21.62 -22.66 -4.84
CA SER A 129 -21.07 -23.66 -3.94
C SER A 129 -19.96 -23.09 -3.04
N SER A 130 -19.40 -21.92 -3.38
CA SER A 130 -18.30 -21.28 -2.66
C SER A 130 -18.78 -20.73 -1.31
N VAL A 131 -18.34 -21.38 -0.22
CA VAL A 131 -18.72 -21.04 1.16
C VAL A 131 -17.48 -20.67 1.96
N ILE A 132 -17.59 -19.57 2.71
CA ILE A 132 -16.66 -19.25 3.80
C ILE A 132 -17.35 -19.37 5.15
N GLU A 133 -16.57 -19.52 6.20
CA GLU A 133 -16.96 -19.15 7.56
C GLU A 133 -16.09 -18.01 8.06
N TYR A 134 -16.64 -17.13 8.90
CA TYR A 134 -15.86 -16.13 9.61
C TYR A 134 -16.15 -16.14 11.11
N LYS A 135 -15.17 -15.73 11.92
CA LYS A 135 -15.29 -15.53 13.36
C LYS A 135 -14.82 -14.13 13.72
N ILE A 136 -15.62 -13.43 14.52
CA ILE A 136 -15.30 -12.12 15.06
C ILE A 136 -14.94 -12.29 16.53
N ASN A 137 -13.78 -11.81 16.97
CA ASN A 137 -13.31 -11.90 18.36
C ASN A 137 -13.40 -13.33 18.95
N GLY A 138 -13.10 -14.35 18.15
CA GLY A 138 -13.15 -15.76 18.56
C GLY A 138 -14.55 -16.32 18.88
N ARG A 139 -15.62 -15.58 18.55
CA ARG A 139 -17.01 -16.03 18.73
C ARG A 139 -17.37 -17.18 17.78
N ALA A 140 -18.58 -17.71 17.94
CA ALA A 140 -19.12 -18.77 17.09
C ALA A 140 -19.01 -18.41 15.59
N PRO A 141 -18.60 -19.36 14.73
CA PRO A 141 -18.42 -19.11 13.30
C PRO A 141 -19.77 -18.85 12.61
N VAL A 142 -19.76 -17.89 11.68
CA VAL A 142 -20.89 -17.59 10.79
C VAL A 142 -20.53 -18.03 9.38
N LYS A 143 -21.35 -18.90 8.79
CA LYS A 143 -21.19 -19.36 7.41
C LYS A 143 -21.88 -18.41 6.44
N VAL A 144 -21.22 -18.11 5.32
CA VAL A 144 -21.74 -17.25 4.27
C VAL A 144 -21.39 -17.82 2.89
N ASN A 145 -22.38 -17.84 2.00
CA ASN A 145 -22.17 -18.11 0.59
C ASN A 145 -21.58 -16.86 -0.07
N LEU A 146 -20.53 -17.03 -0.85
CA LEU A 146 -19.96 -15.95 -1.64
C LEU A 146 -20.90 -15.63 -2.82
N HIS A 147 -20.99 -14.35 -3.19
CA HIS A 147 -21.66 -13.93 -4.41
C HIS A 147 -20.96 -14.51 -5.65
N THR A 148 -21.75 -15.13 -6.53
CA THR A 148 -21.29 -15.70 -7.80
C THR A 148 -20.83 -14.61 -8.78
N GLY A 149 -19.73 -14.85 -9.48
CA GLY A 149 -19.32 -14.03 -10.62
C GLY A 149 -17.82 -14.03 -10.89
N GLU A 150 -17.43 -13.72 -12.12
CA GLU A 150 -16.02 -13.64 -12.54
C GLU A 150 -15.38 -12.28 -12.23
N ASN A 151 -16.21 -11.24 -12.07
CA ASN A 151 -15.78 -9.89 -11.69
C ASN A 151 -15.46 -9.81 -10.19
N VAL A 152 -14.71 -8.78 -9.78
CA VAL A 152 -14.40 -8.57 -8.35
C VAL A 152 -15.68 -8.27 -7.56
N GLN A 153 -15.89 -9.04 -6.50
CA GLN A 153 -16.96 -8.93 -5.52
C GLN A 153 -16.42 -8.44 -4.18
N GLU A 154 -17.26 -7.74 -3.43
CA GLU A 154 -17.04 -7.42 -2.01
C GLU A 154 -18.03 -8.22 -1.15
N LEU A 155 -17.52 -8.90 -0.13
CA LEU A 155 -18.33 -9.35 1.00
C LEU A 155 -18.09 -8.41 2.18
N LEU A 156 -19.13 -7.68 2.57
CA LEU A 156 -19.12 -6.82 3.75
C LEU A 156 -19.54 -7.61 4.99
N ILE A 157 -18.68 -7.62 6.01
CA ILE A 157 -18.92 -8.16 7.34
C ILE A 157 -18.98 -6.97 8.31
N ASP A 158 -20.19 -6.57 8.68
CA ASP A 158 -20.44 -5.47 9.62
C ASP A 158 -20.72 -6.04 11.02
N ALA A 159 -19.78 -5.80 11.94
CA ALA A 159 -19.88 -6.29 13.30
C ALA A 159 -20.78 -5.44 14.21
N ARG A 160 -21.21 -4.26 13.75
CA ARG A 160 -21.99 -3.26 14.50
C ARG A 160 -21.42 -2.96 15.89
N GLY A 161 -20.09 -2.85 15.97
CA GLY A 161 -19.34 -2.55 17.18
C GLY A 161 -17.85 -2.81 17.02
N ASN A 162 -17.06 -2.46 18.03
CA ASN A 162 -15.60 -2.59 17.98
C ASN A 162 -15.16 -4.06 17.90
N VAL A 163 -14.36 -4.36 16.88
CA VAL A 163 -13.74 -5.65 16.61
C VAL A 163 -12.24 -5.52 16.82
N ALA A 164 -11.67 -6.53 17.47
CA ALA A 164 -10.24 -6.68 17.64
C ALA A 164 -9.66 -7.76 16.71
N SER A 165 -10.46 -8.74 16.30
CA SER A 165 -10.00 -9.77 15.36
C SER A 165 -11.11 -10.31 14.47
N ILE A 166 -10.71 -10.68 13.25
CA ILE A 166 -11.53 -11.45 12.32
C ILE A 166 -10.72 -12.60 11.74
N GLU A 167 -11.28 -13.81 11.79
CA GLU A 167 -10.77 -15.01 11.11
C GLU A 167 -11.74 -15.35 9.98
N ILE A 168 -11.22 -15.62 8.79
CA ILE A 168 -11.98 -16.01 7.59
C ILE A 168 -11.40 -17.34 7.12
N LYS A 169 -12.25 -18.32 6.88
CA LYS A 169 -11.85 -19.66 6.43
C LYS A 169 -12.72 -20.12 5.27
N PHE A 170 -12.09 -20.68 4.24
CA PHE A 170 -12.78 -21.29 3.12
C PHE A 170 -13.21 -22.73 3.49
N ILE A 171 -14.49 -23.05 3.29
CA ILE A 171 -15.09 -24.29 3.81
C ILE A 171 -15.48 -25.26 2.71
N SER A 172 -15.99 -24.78 1.57
CA SER A 172 -16.40 -25.68 0.48
C SER A 172 -16.63 -24.92 -0.83
N GLY A 173 -16.72 -25.69 -1.92
CA GLY A 173 -17.13 -25.21 -3.24
C GLY A 173 -15.99 -24.95 -4.20
N LYS A 174 -16.30 -24.26 -5.31
CA LYS A 174 -15.30 -23.75 -6.24
C LYS A 174 -14.39 -22.76 -5.53
N ALA A 175 -13.08 -22.94 -5.68
CA ALA A 175 -12.07 -22.06 -5.10
C ALA A 175 -12.07 -20.70 -5.83
N PRO A 176 -12.39 -19.59 -5.14
CA PRO A 176 -12.31 -18.26 -5.73
C PRO A 176 -10.85 -17.75 -5.74
N TYR A 177 -10.63 -16.68 -6.49
CA TYR A 177 -9.43 -15.85 -6.33
C TYR A 177 -9.68 -14.84 -5.22
N PHE A 178 -9.01 -14.95 -4.08
CA PHE A 178 -9.03 -13.91 -3.05
C PHE A 178 -7.89 -12.91 -3.25
N TYR A 179 -8.18 -11.62 -3.08
CA TYR A 179 -7.22 -10.55 -3.30
C TYR A 179 -6.71 -9.96 -1.99
N CYS A 180 -7.63 -9.53 -1.14
CA CYS A 180 -7.34 -8.81 0.10
C CYS A 180 -8.59 -8.72 0.99
N ALA A 181 -8.37 -8.39 2.26
CA ALA A 181 -9.38 -7.86 3.14
C ALA A 181 -9.15 -6.36 3.37
N SER A 182 -10.15 -5.62 3.83
CA SER A 182 -9.98 -4.26 4.36
C SER A 182 -10.66 -4.13 5.71
N LEU A 183 -9.98 -3.54 6.69
CA LEU A 183 -10.48 -3.33 8.05
C LEU A 183 -10.78 -1.84 8.26
N GLU A 184 -12.04 -1.50 8.54
CA GLU A 184 -12.54 -0.12 8.46
C GLU A 184 -13.57 0.23 9.54
N SER A 185 -13.63 1.51 9.95
CA SER A 185 -14.67 2.08 10.80
C SER A 185 -14.96 3.54 10.44
N GLY A 186 -16.22 3.85 10.21
CA GLY A 186 -16.68 5.21 9.95
C GLY A 186 -16.16 5.83 8.63
N SER A 187 -16.58 7.08 8.43
CA SER A 187 -16.05 8.01 7.44
C SER A 187 -14.69 8.57 7.87
N GLY A 188 -13.96 9.16 6.92
CA GLY A 188 -12.65 9.73 7.18
C GLY A 188 -11.61 9.32 6.16
N VAL A 189 -10.33 9.41 6.52
CA VAL A 189 -9.23 9.11 5.61
C VAL A 189 -8.68 7.70 5.87
N TYR A 190 -8.39 6.97 4.79
CA TYR A 190 -7.75 5.67 4.82
C TYR A 190 -6.47 5.71 4.00
N VAL A 191 -5.41 5.07 4.50
CA VAL A 191 -4.12 4.96 3.82
C VAL A 191 -3.77 3.49 3.68
N ASP A 192 -3.81 3.01 2.45
CA ASP A 192 -3.61 1.61 2.11
C ASP A 192 -2.19 1.37 1.63
N ASN A 193 -1.51 0.40 2.24
CA ASN A 193 -0.11 0.10 1.97
C ASN A 193 0.01 -1.03 0.93
N PHE A 194 0.48 -0.71 -0.28
CA PHE A 194 0.75 -1.67 -1.35
C PHE A 194 2.25 -1.79 -1.61
N ALA A 195 2.94 -2.41 -0.66
CA ALA A 195 4.38 -2.65 -0.72
C ALA A 195 4.73 -3.82 -1.66
N MET A 196 5.63 -3.56 -2.61
CA MET A 196 6.13 -4.55 -3.57
C MET A 196 7.68 -4.52 -3.57
N PRO A 197 8.33 -5.12 -2.56
CA PRO A 197 9.79 -5.10 -2.42
C PRO A 197 10.49 -5.64 -3.66
N GLY A 198 11.60 -5.00 -4.04
CA GLY A 198 12.37 -5.37 -5.22
C GLY A 198 11.75 -4.94 -6.55
N ASN A 199 10.55 -4.35 -6.56
CA ASN A 199 9.93 -3.86 -7.79
C ASN A 199 10.36 -2.41 -8.11
N SER A 200 10.31 -2.05 -9.40
CA SER A 200 10.55 -0.68 -9.88
C SER A 200 9.25 0.14 -10.00
N GLY A 201 8.09 -0.48 -9.79
CA GLY A 201 6.75 0.09 -10.01
C GLY A 201 6.17 -0.30 -11.38
N ALA A 202 7.01 -0.53 -12.39
CA ALA A 202 6.55 -0.82 -13.75
C ALA A 202 5.69 -2.09 -13.87
N SER A 203 5.88 -3.09 -13.00
CA SER A 203 5.10 -4.32 -13.02
C SER A 203 3.65 -4.14 -12.54
N LEU A 204 3.27 -2.97 -12.03
CA LEU A 204 1.86 -2.65 -11.79
C LEU A 204 1.01 -2.72 -13.07
N LEU A 205 1.63 -2.60 -14.26
CA LEU A 205 0.97 -2.83 -15.55
C LEU A 205 0.55 -4.30 -15.78
N GLU A 206 1.03 -5.24 -14.96
CA GLU A 206 0.64 -6.66 -15.02
C GLU A 206 -0.71 -6.91 -14.32
N ILE A 207 -1.20 -5.97 -13.51
CA ILE A 207 -2.53 -6.07 -12.90
C ILE A 207 -3.58 -5.94 -14.02
N PRO A 208 -4.49 -6.92 -14.19
CA PRO A 208 -5.49 -6.87 -15.25
C PRO A 208 -6.39 -5.62 -15.11
N LYS A 209 -6.58 -4.90 -16.22
CA LYS A 209 -7.36 -3.65 -16.23
C LYS A 209 -8.81 -3.85 -15.80
N ASN A 210 -9.42 -4.98 -16.15
CA ASN A 210 -10.76 -5.33 -15.71
C ASN A 210 -10.84 -5.51 -14.18
N VAL A 211 -9.83 -6.11 -13.57
CA VAL A 211 -9.74 -6.26 -12.11
C VAL A 211 -9.60 -4.89 -11.44
N ILE A 212 -8.75 -4.00 -11.95
CA ILE A 212 -8.66 -2.62 -11.45
C ILE A 212 -10.00 -1.89 -11.58
N ASN A 213 -10.65 -1.97 -12.75
CA ASN A 213 -11.93 -1.33 -13.00
C ASN A 213 -13.04 -1.84 -12.07
N ASP A 214 -13.04 -3.13 -11.72
CA ASP A 214 -13.97 -3.65 -10.72
C ASP A 214 -13.63 -3.14 -9.32
N PHE A 215 -12.34 -3.11 -8.94
CA PHE A 215 -11.92 -2.53 -7.66
C PHE A 215 -12.28 -1.06 -7.52
N ASN A 216 -12.34 -0.29 -8.61
CA ASN A 216 -12.77 1.11 -8.56
C ASN A 216 -14.18 1.32 -8.00
N LYS A 217 -15.04 0.31 -8.06
CA LYS A 217 -16.38 0.34 -7.45
C LYS A 217 -16.31 0.40 -5.91
N TYR A 218 -15.21 -0.09 -5.32
CA TYR A 218 -15.08 -0.27 -3.86
C TYR A 218 -13.96 0.58 -3.24
N ALA A 219 -12.78 0.64 -3.90
CA ALA A 219 -11.63 1.38 -3.39
C ALA A 219 -11.80 2.90 -3.63
N ASP A 220 -12.20 3.29 -4.84
CA ASP A 220 -12.38 4.69 -5.29
C ASP A 220 -11.29 5.66 -4.77
N PHE A 221 -10.02 5.37 -5.07
CA PHE A 221 -8.90 6.16 -4.58
C PHE A 221 -9.03 7.64 -4.95
N ASN A 222 -8.85 8.52 -3.97
CA ASN A 222 -8.82 9.97 -4.16
C ASN A 222 -7.39 10.49 -4.32
N LEU A 223 -6.39 9.74 -3.82
CA LEU A 223 -4.97 9.96 -4.05
C LEU A 223 -4.28 8.61 -4.30
N ILE A 224 -3.47 8.57 -5.34
CA ILE A 224 -2.54 7.47 -5.60
C ILE A 224 -1.13 8.00 -5.46
N VAL A 225 -0.36 7.38 -4.57
CA VAL A 225 1.05 7.71 -4.32
C VAL A 225 1.93 6.63 -4.93
N PHE A 226 2.93 7.03 -5.71
CA PHE A 226 3.99 6.15 -6.20
C PHE A 226 5.29 6.50 -5.49
N ASN A 227 5.84 5.55 -4.74
CA ASN A 227 7.12 5.67 -4.03
C ASN A 227 8.02 4.48 -4.37
N TYR A 228 8.53 4.51 -5.60
CA TYR A 228 9.43 3.51 -6.16
C TYR A 228 10.76 4.13 -6.52
N GLY A 229 11.76 3.27 -6.73
CA GLY A 229 13.00 3.63 -7.40
C GLY A 229 14.25 3.16 -6.68
N ALA A 230 14.13 2.70 -5.42
CA ALA A 230 15.28 2.18 -4.69
C ALA A 230 15.95 0.97 -5.40
N ASN A 231 15.18 0.27 -6.25
CA ASN A 231 15.61 -0.87 -7.05
C ASN A 231 15.98 -0.52 -8.51
N VAL A 232 15.94 0.76 -8.89
CA VAL A 232 16.34 1.22 -10.24
C VAL A 232 17.76 1.75 -10.13
N SER A 233 18.73 0.85 -10.28
CA SER A 233 20.14 1.11 -10.07
C SER A 233 20.96 0.48 -11.20
N SER A 234 21.68 1.32 -11.95
CA SER A 234 22.68 0.87 -12.92
C SER A 234 23.61 2.02 -13.33
N PRO A 235 24.89 1.74 -13.64
CA PRO A 235 25.76 2.70 -14.32
C PRO A 235 25.33 2.98 -15.77
N ASN A 236 24.48 2.13 -16.37
CA ASN A 236 24.00 2.33 -17.73
C ASN A 236 22.84 3.34 -17.78
N LYS A 237 23.09 4.50 -18.38
CA LYS A 237 22.07 5.56 -18.57
C LYS A 237 20.78 5.07 -19.26
N GLY A 238 20.87 4.06 -20.13
CA GLY A 238 19.70 3.50 -20.84
C GLY A 238 18.64 2.91 -19.92
N ILE A 239 19.02 2.45 -18.71
CA ILE A 239 18.07 1.90 -17.73
C ILE A 239 17.16 3.00 -17.16
N TYR A 240 17.67 4.22 -16.97
CA TYR A 240 16.85 5.35 -16.51
C TYR A 240 15.86 5.80 -17.59
N THR A 241 16.27 5.81 -18.86
CA THR A 241 15.36 6.09 -19.99
C THR A 241 14.25 5.03 -20.08
N LEU A 242 14.59 3.75 -19.91
CA LEU A 242 13.60 2.67 -19.91
C LEU A 242 12.63 2.81 -18.73
N TYR A 243 13.17 3.10 -17.54
CA TYR A 243 12.38 3.35 -16.33
C TYR A 243 11.42 4.53 -16.52
N GLU A 244 11.93 5.66 -17.03
CA GLU A 244 11.14 6.85 -17.36
C GLU A 244 9.95 6.51 -18.26
N ASN A 245 10.20 5.84 -19.39
CA ASN A 245 9.15 5.49 -20.34
C ASN A 245 8.11 4.54 -19.73
N LYS A 246 8.55 3.54 -18.94
CA LYS A 246 7.63 2.59 -18.27
C LYS A 246 6.77 3.28 -17.22
N MET A 247 7.36 4.16 -16.40
CA MET A 247 6.62 4.90 -15.38
C MET A 247 5.66 5.92 -15.98
N ILE A 248 6.04 6.60 -17.07
CA ILE A 248 5.11 7.47 -17.81
C ILE A 248 3.91 6.66 -18.30
N SER A 249 4.16 5.50 -18.94
CA SER A 249 3.09 4.61 -19.42
C SER A 249 2.18 4.16 -18.27
N LEU A 250 2.76 3.74 -17.14
CA LEU A 250 2.04 3.36 -15.93
C LEU A 250 1.15 4.50 -15.42
N ILE A 251 1.70 5.70 -15.23
CA ILE A 251 0.97 6.84 -14.68
C ILE A 251 -0.16 7.26 -15.62
N GLU A 252 0.08 7.32 -16.93
CA GLU A 252 -0.97 7.65 -17.90
C GLU A 252 -2.06 6.59 -17.97
N GLU A 253 -1.72 5.31 -17.80
CA GLU A 253 -2.71 4.24 -17.68
C GLU A 253 -3.51 4.35 -16.38
N PHE A 254 -2.84 4.59 -15.25
CA PHE A 254 -3.50 4.76 -13.95
C PHE A 254 -4.40 5.99 -13.91
N LYS A 255 -4.08 7.09 -14.60
CA LYS A 255 -5.00 8.22 -14.76
C LYS A 255 -6.29 7.86 -15.48
N LYS A 256 -6.22 6.98 -16.49
CA LYS A 256 -7.41 6.50 -17.21
C LYS A 256 -8.24 5.58 -16.33
N LEU A 257 -7.58 4.71 -15.57
CA LEU A 257 -8.24 3.77 -14.66
C LEU A 257 -8.81 4.48 -13.42
N PHE A 258 -8.16 5.51 -12.90
CA PHE A 258 -8.57 6.26 -11.72
C PHE A 258 -8.77 7.75 -12.05
N PRO A 259 -9.77 8.12 -12.87
CA PRO A 259 -9.97 9.50 -13.32
C PRO A 259 -10.38 10.45 -12.19
N ARG A 260 -10.79 9.90 -11.04
CA ARG A 260 -11.15 10.64 -9.81
C ARG A 260 -10.03 10.66 -8.76
N ALA A 261 -8.82 10.22 -9.11
CA ALA A 261 -7.66 10.30 -8.23
C ALA A 261 -6.79 11.51 -8.57
N SER A 262 -6.22 12.14 -7.55
CA SER A 262 -4.97 12.87 -7.72
C SER A 262 -3.79 11.89 -7.68
N PHE A 263 -2.66 12.29 -8.25
CA PHE A 263 -1.45 11.48 -8.31
C PHE A 263 -0.27 12.23 -7.71
N LEU A 264 0.53 11.52 -6.92
CA LEU A 264 1.75 12.02 -6.30
C LEU A 264 2.88 11.01 -6.53
N LEU A 265 4.04 11.49 -6.98
CA LEU A 265 5.27 10.72 -6.96
C LEU A 265 6.14 11.20 -5.79
N VAL A 266 6.45 10.28 -4.89
CA VAL A 266 7.47 10.46 -3.83
C VAL A 266 8.78 9.94 -4.37
N SER A 267 9.80 10.80 -4.41
CA SER A 267 11.09 10.44 -4.99
C SER A 267 11.79 9.31 -4.23
N VAL A 268 12.85 8.79 -4.83
CA VAL A 268 13.86 8.04 -4.08
C VAL A 268 14.39 8.89 -2.91
N GLY A 269 14.67 8.25 -1.77
CA GLY A 269 15.40 8.86 -0.66
C GLY A 269 16.91 8.84 -0.87
N ASP A 270 17.68 9.37 0.07
CA ASP A 270 19.13 9.20 0.03
C ASP A 270 19.52 7.74 0.35
N LYS A 271 20.58 7.27 -0.32
CA LYS A 271 21.17 5.94 -0.10
C LYS A 271 22.67 6.10 -0.10
N THR A 272 23.32 5.62 0.94
CA THR A 272 24.78 5.76 1.06
C THR A 272 25.49 4.55 0.45
N MET A 273 26.61 4.81 -0.23
CA MET A 273 27.60 3.80 -0.59
C MET A 273 28.93 4.09 0.11
N LYS A 274 29.68 3.02 0.39
CA LYS A 274 31.06 3.15 0.87
C LYS A 274 32.00 3.33 -0.32
N LYS A 275 32.78 4.41 -0.34
CA LYS A 275 33.83 4.68 -1.33
C LYS A 275 35.15 4.89 -0.58
N GLY A 276 35.99 3.86 -0.54
CA GLY A 276 37.18 3.84 0.31
C GLY A 276 36.81 3.95 1.79
N ALA A 277 37.34 4.95 2.48
CA ALA A 277 37.01 5.25 3.88
C ALA A 277 35.78 6.15 4.07
N GLN A 278 35.22 6.69 2.98
CA GLN A 278 34.11 7.65 3.04
C GLN A 278 32.76 6.97 2.81
N PHE A 279 31.75 7.50 3.48
CA PHE A 279 30.34 7.21 3.26
C PHE A 279 29.73 8.38 2.51
N ILE A 280 29.33 8.14 1.25
CA ILE A 280 28.79 9.16 0.35
C ILE A 280 27.45 8.73 -0.23
N THR A 281 26.59 9.67 -0.62
CA THR A 281 25.41 9.38 -1.45
C THR A 281 25.82 8.57 -2.68
N ASN A 282 25.09 7.49 -2.94
CA ASN A 282 25.26 6.72 -4.17
C ASN A 282 24.98 7.65 -5.37
N PRO A 283 25.93 7.81 -6.31
CA PRO A 283 25.77 8.66 -7.49
C PRO A 283 24.54 8.36 -8.36
N GLU A 284 23.94 7.19 -8.22
CA GLU A 284 22.69 6.81 -8.89
C GLU A 284 21.46 7.52 -8.33
N VAL A 285 21.48 7.94 -7.06
CA VAL A 285 20.39 8.68 -6.40
C VAL A 285 20.07 9.98 -7.14
N PRO A 286 21.02 10.91 -7.37
CA PRO A 286 20.73 12.14 -8.11
C PRO A 286 20.32 11.88 -9.57
N MET A 287 20.86 10.83 -10.22
CA MET A 287 20.44 10.46 -11.58
C MET A 287 18.97 10.00 -11.63
N LEU A 288 18.56 9.18 -10.67
CA LEU A 288 17.19 8.72 -10.54
C LEU A 288 16.25 9.86 -10.15
N LEU A 289 16.66 10.73 -9.23
CA LEU A 289 15.90 11.90 -8.82
C LEU A 289 15.57 12.81 -10.02
N GLU A 290 16.55 13.07 -10.87
CA GLU A 290 16.35 13.83 -12.11
C GLU A 290 15.40 13.13 -13.08
N THR A 291 15.50 11.80 -13.18
CA THR A 291 14.59 10.99 -13.99
C THR A 291 13.15 11.08 -13.47
N GLN A 292 12.96 11.02 -12.15
CA GLN A 292 11.66 11.13 -11.50
C GLN A 292 11.03 12.52 -11.69
N LYS A 293 11.82 13.59 -11.62
CA LYS A 293 11.35 14.94 -11.97
C LYS A 293 10.81 14.99 -13.39
N LYS A 294 11.54 14.48 -14.39
CA LYS A 294 11.09 14.40 -15.79
C LYS A 294 9.80 13.60 -15.95
N ILE A 295 9.67 12.46 -15.25
CA ILE A 295 8.41 11.69 -15.22
C ILE A 295 7.25 12.58 -14.78
N THR A 296 7.41 13.32 -13.66
CA THR A 296 6.34 14.19 -13.15
C THR A 296 6.05 15.38 -14.04
N GLU A 297 7.06 15.95 -14.70
CA GLU A 297 6.87 17.05 -15.67
C GLU A 297 6.09 16.60 -16.90
N LYS A 298 6.36 15.39 -17.42
CA LYS A 298 5.68 14.83 -18.59
C LYS A 298 4.26 14.36 -18.26
N THR A 299 4.07 13.80 -17.07
CA THR A 299 2.77 13.29 -16.63
C THR A 299 1.95 14.29 -15.83
N LYS A 300 2.45 15.50 -15.52
CA LYS A 300 1.69 16.55 -14.82
C LYS A 300 1.09 16.08 -13.48
N ILE A 301 1.81 15.24 -12.74
CA ILE A 301 1.42 14.79 -11.39
C ILE A 301 2.21 15.56 -10.33
N ALA A 302 1.77 15.52 -9.07
CA ALA A 302 2.52 16.15 -8.00
C ALA A 302 3.83 15.40 -7.72
N PHE A 303 4.83 16.11 -7.22
CA PHE A 303 6.13 15.57 -6.86
C PHE A 303 6.49 15.98 -5.44
N TRP A 304 6.96 15.03 -4.62
CA TRP A 304 7.55 15.31 -3.32
C TRP A 304 8.95 14.73 -3.24
N ASN A 305 9.92 15.60 -2.98
CA ASN A 305 11.35 15.29 -2.99
C ASN A 305 11.78 14.72 -1.62
N LEU A 306 11.65 13.40 -1.45
CA LEU A 306 12.07 12.70 -0.23
C LEU A 306 13.56 12.88 0.06
N TRP A 307 14.41 12.87 -0.99
CA TRP A 307 15.84 13.07 -0.84
C TRP A 307 16.17 14.41 -0.17
N GLU A 308 15.52 15.49 -0.60
CA GLU A 308 15.68 16.81 0.01
C GLU A 308 15.05 16.88 1.40
N ALA A 309 13.88 16.26 1.60
CA ALA A 309 13.22 16.18 2.91
C ALA A 309 14.09 15.48 3.96
N MET A 310 14.96 14.55 3.54
CA MET A 310 15.94 13.90 4.42
C MET A 310 17.13 14.79 4.79
N GLY A 311 17.36 15.89 4.07
CA GLY A 311 18.54 16.76 4.20
C GLY A 311 19.48 16.70 2.99
N GLY A 312 19.13 15.94 1.94
CA GLY A 312 19.87 15.92 0.68
C GLY A 312 21.14 15.08 0.72
N ASN A 313 22.22 15.62 0.15
CA ASN A 313 23.45 14.89 -0.11
C ASN A 313 24.13 14.44 1.19
N ASN A 314 24.44 13.14 1.27
CA ASN A 314 24.99 12.44 2.42
C ASN A 314 24.10 12.46 3.67
N SER A 315 22.80 12.69 3.54
CA SER A 315 21.89 12.71 4.70
C SER A 315 21.67 11.32 5.30
N MET A 316 21.70 10.25 4.49
CA MET A 316 21.40 8.90 4.97
C MET A 316 22.37 8.41 6.06
N LYS A 317 23.66 8.76 5.99
CA LYS A 317 24.61 8.45 7.08
C LYS A 317 24.27 9.16 8.39
N ASP A 318 23.71 10.38 8.33
CA ASP A 318 23.31 11.15 9.50
C ASP A 318 22.03 10.55 10.10
N TRP A 319 21.14 10.05 9.23
CA TRP A 319 19.97 9.26 9.65
C TRP A 319 20.37 7.96 10.35
N VAL A 320 21.39 7.24 9.85
CA VAL A 320 21.95 6.06 10.54
C VAL A 320 22.61 6.42 11.87
N GLY A 321 23.31 7.56 11.93
CA GLY A 321 24.03 8.03 13.11
C GLY A 321 23.17 8.77 14.15
N SER A 322 21.91 9.07 13.84
CA SER A 322 21.00 9.76 14.75
C SER A 322 20.65 8.93 15.99
N ALA A 323 20.18 9.60 17.05
CA ALA A 323 19.81 8.97 18.32
C ALA A 323 18.38 9.40 18.72
N PRO A 324 17.36 8.53 18.59
CA PRO A 324 17.43 7.15 18.06
C PRO A 324 17.69 7.10 16.54
N PRO A 325 18.30 6.02 16.01
CA PRO A 325 18.58 5.89 14.58
C PRO A 325 17.31 5.94 13.73
N MET A 326 17.30 6.78 12.70
CA MET A 326 16.22 6.90 11.72
C MET A 326 16.40 5.95 10.52
N ALA A 327 17.61 5.41 10.31
CA ALA A 327 17.87 4.45 9.24
C ALA A 327 18.65 3.23 9.73
N LEU A 328 18.48 2.11 9.02
CA LEU A 328 19.18 0.85 9.26
C LEU A 328 20.64 0.95 8.84
N LYS A 329 21.50 0.09 9.41
CA LYS A 329 22.93 0.02 9.10
C LYS A 329 23.25 -0.47 7.68
N ASP A 330 22.24 -0.78 6.87
CA ASP A 330 22.38 -1.00 5.44
C ASP A 330 22.45 0.31 4.63
N TYR A 331 22.24 1.46 5.30
CA TYR A 331 22.24 2.80 4.74
C TYR A 331 21.28 2.96 3.55
N ALA A 332 20.14 2.29 3.60
CA ALA A 332 19.10 2.37 2.57
C ALA A 332 17.68 2.37 3.17
N HIS A 333 17.41 1.55 4.18
CA HIS A 333 16.06 1.38 4.74
C HIS A 333 15.87 2.15 6.05
N PHE A 334 14.62 2.53 6.34
CA PHE A 334 14.27 3.28 7.54
C PHE A 334 14.03 2.36 8.75
N THR A 335 14.31 2.86 9.94
CA THR A 335 13.74 2.32 11.18
C THR A 335 12.29 2.80 11.34
N PRO A 336 11.50 2.27 12.30
CA PRO A 336 10.19 2.84 12.63
C PRO A 336 10.24 4.33 12.97
N VAL A 337 11.30 4.79 13.65
CA VAL A 337 11.52 6.22 13.94
C VAL A 337 11.69 7.03 12.65
N GLY A 338 12.52 6.56 11.72
CA GLY A 338 12.71 7.25 10.45
C GLY A 338 11.47 7.23 9.57
N GLY A 339 10.75 6.10 9.56
CA GLY A 339 9.48 5.98 8.86
C GLY A 339 8.43 6.97 9.38
N SER A 340 8.34 7.12 10.71
CA SER A 340 7.51 8.13 11.37
C SER A 340 7.91 9.55 10.96
N ARG A 341 9.21 9.85 10.92
CA ARG A 341 9.71 11.16 10.49
C ARG A 341 9.41 11.46 9.02
N VAL A 342 9.57 10.49 8.13
CA VAL A 342 9.21 10.64 6.71
C VAL A 342 7.71 10.88 6.55
N ALA A 343 6.88 10.10 7.27
CA ALA A 343 5.43 10.27 7.25
C ALA A 343 4.99 11.65 7.74
N GLU A 344 5.63 12.17 8.78
CA GLU A 344 5.41 13.52 9.27
C GLU A 344 5.70 14.59 8.22
N LEU A 345 6.90 14.56 7.63
CA LEU A 345 7.29 15.53 6.62
C LEU A 345 6.38 15.49 5.38
N LEU A 346 5.99 14.28 4.95
CA LEU A 346 5.06 14.11 3.84
C LEU A 346 3.66 14.64 4.18
N PHE A 347 3.14 14.29 5.37
CA PHE A 347 1.85 14.78 5.84
C PHE A 347 1.82 16.32 5.92
N GLU A 348 2.85 16.93 6.50
CA GLU A 348 2.96 18.39 6.59
C GLU A 348 3.02 19.05 5.21
N ALA A 349 3.80 18.50 4.27
CA ALA A 349 3.87 19.02 2.91
C ALA A 349 2.51 18.98 2.19
N ILE A 350 1.77 17.87 2.33
CA ILE A 350 0.42 17.73 1.79
C ILE A 350 -0.54 18.71 2.46
N MET A 351 -0.49 18.83 3.78
CA MET A 351 -1.40 19.68 4.55
C MET A 351 -1.14 21.17 4.36
N ASN A 352 0.10 21.59 4.21
CA ASN A 352 0.45 22.96 3.86
C ASN A 352 -0.08 23.31 2.47
N SER A 353 0.05 22.41 1.50
CA SER A 353 -0.52 22.59 0.17
C SER A 353 -2.05 22.61 0.19
N TYR A 354 -2.68 21.77 1.03
CA TYR A 354 -4.13 21.76 1.22
C TYR A 354 -4.63 23.07 1.82
N ARG A 355 -3.95 23.60 2.85
CA ARG A 355 -4.29 24.89 3.47
C ARG A 355 -4.07 26.08 2.55
N ALA A 356 -3.08 26.03 1.66
CA ALA A 356 -2.83 27.11 0.69
C ALA A 356 -3.81 27.11 -0.49
N ALA A 357 -4.43 25.96 -0.78
CA ALA A 357 -5.41 25.80 -1.86
C ALA A 357 -6.85 26.13 -1.45
N ASN A 358 -7.08 26.46 -0.18
CA ASN A 358 -8.36 26.77 0.44
C ASN A 358 -8.26 28.07 1.21
#